data_AF-A0A4W6CSN4-F1
#
_entry.id   AF-A0A4W6CSN4-F1
#
_cell.length_a   1.000
_cell.length_b   1.000
_cell.length_c   1.000
_cell.angle_alpha   90.00
_cell.angle_beta   90.00
_cell.angle_gamma   90.00
#
_symmetry.space_group_name_H-M   'P 1'
#
loop_
_entity.id
_entity.type
_entity.pdbx_description
1 polymer ?
#
loop_
_entity_poly.entity_id
_entity_poly.type
_entity_poly.pdbx_seq_one_letter_code
_entity_poly.pdbx_strand_id
1 'polypeptide(L)'
;MFRALRRVMGEQESTGGPHFVGKKDELIEAKRSFRTLDGRDVLIIYHEGVFHAMDSYCYHAGGMLQNGDIEEIDGKMCIVCPRHKYKISLAKGECLYKGTDPREKPPVPRWYSKGVKQRIHAVIETNGDVYVRLSEETKWIESDYYQGEKGKEERAKAEAAEEEKS
;
A
#
# COMPACT_ATOMS: atom_id res chain seq x y z
N MET A 1 -21.85 -19.62 -51.22
CA MET A 1 -21.86 -19.84 -49.76
C MET A 1 -20.57 -19.28 -49.17
N PHE A 2 -20.58 -18.10 -48.54
CA PHE A 2 -19.55 -17.72 -47.56
C PHE A 2 -20.18 -16.71 -46.61
N ARG A 3 -20.67 -17.19 -45.46
CA ARG A 3 -21.10 -16.35 -44.34
C ARG A 3 -19.86 -16.03 -43.51
N ALA A 4 -19.46 -14.76 -43.49
CA ALA A 4 -18.46 -14.26 -42.57
C ALA A 4 -19.05 -14.28 -41.14
N LEU A 5 -18.48 -15.11 -40.26
CA LEU A 5 -18.78 -15.09 -38.84
C LEU A 5 -17.99 -13.92 -38.22
N ARG A 6 -18.66 -12.82 -37.90
CA ARG A 6 -18.09 -11.78 -37.03
C ARG A 6 -17.96 -12.39 -35.63
N ARG A 7 -16.72 -12.55 -35.18
CA ARG A 7 -16.40 -12.96 -33.81
C ARG A 7 -16.78 -11.80 -32.89
N VAL A 8 -17.78 -12.01 -32.06
CA VAL A 8 -18.14 -11.10 -30.96
C VAL A 8 -16.94 -11.04 -30.01
N MET A 9 -16.37 -9.85 -29.85
CA MET A 9 -15.42 -9.57 -28.77
C MET A 9 -16.25 -9.50 -27.49
N GLY A 10 -16.34 -10.63 -26.78
CA GLY A 10 -16.84 -10.65 -25.42
C GLY A 10 -15.88 -9.85 -24.55
N GLU A 11 -16.40 -8.84 -23.87
CA GLU A 11 -15.76 -8.21 -22.74
C GLU A 11 -15.35 -9.32 -21.76
N GLN A 12 -14.05 -9.52 -21.59
CA GLN A 12 -13.54 -10.43 -20.57
C GLN A 12 -13.68 -9.72 -19.22
N GLU A 13 -14.65 -10.16 -18.42
CA GLU A 13 -14.67 -9.89 -16.99
C GLU A 13 -13.39 -10.47 -16.36
N SER A 14 -12.44 -9.60 -16.00
CA SER A 14 -11.20 -9.99 -15.36
C SER A 14 -11.46 -10.35 -13.89
N THR A 15 -11.52 -11.64 -13.59
CA THR A 15 -11.28 -12.13 -12.24
C THR A 15 -9.76 -12.09 -12.01
N GLY A 16 -9.32 -11.00 -11.37
CA GLY A 16 -7.96 -10.43 -11.44
C GLY A 16 -6.82 -11.37 -11.06
N GLY A 17 -6.03 -11.76 -12.06
CA GLY A 17 -4.77 -12.48 -11.88
C GLY A 17 -3.65 -11.58 -11.34
N PRO A 18 -2.47 -12.15 -11.02
CA PRO A 18 -1.32 -11.37 -10.60
C PRO A 18 -0.82 -10.43 -11.72
N HIS A 19 -0.56 -9.17 -11.38
CA HIS A 19 -0.06 -8.15 -12.31
C HIS A 19 1.47 -8.14 -12.31
N PHE A 20 2.08 -8.16 -13.49
CA PHE A 20 3.52 -7.98 -13.61
C PHE A 20 3.91 -6.55 -13.22
N VAL A 21 4.90 -6.40 -12.33
CA VAL A 21 5.32 -5.08 -11.82
C VAL A 21 6.78 -4.72 -12.12
N GLY A 22 7.59 -5.68 -12.58
CA GLY A 22 8.95 -5.44 -13.04
C GLY A 22 9.87 -6.65 -12.84
N LYS A 23 11.12 -6.51 -13.31
CA LYS A 23 12.18 -7.47 -13.04
C LYS A 23 12.64 -7.34 -11.59
N LYS A 24 12.98 -8.48 -10.98
CA LYS A 24 13.39 -8.55 -9.57
C LYS A 24 14.58 -7.65 -9.28
N ASP A 25 15.64 -7.73 -10.07
CA ASP A 25 16.88 -6.99 -9.82
C ASP A 25 16.68 -5.47 -9.94
N GLU A 26 15.88 -5.03 -10.92
CA GLU A 26 15.52 -3.62 -11.08
C GLU A 26 14.71 -3.09 -9.87
N LEU A 27 13.75 -3.87 -9.37
CA LEU A 27 12.95 -3.47 -8.22
C LEU A 27 13.74 -3.51 -6.90
N ILE A 28 14.71 -4.42 -6.78
CA ILE A 28 15.66 -4.46 -5.66
C ILE A 28 16.52 -3.19 -5.67
N GLU A 29 17.08 -2.84 -6.83
CA GLU A 29 17.92 -1.65 -6.99
C GLU A 29 17.13 -0.36 -6.68
N ALA A 30 15.90 -0.27 -7.21
CA ALA A 30 15.02 0.87 -6.95
C ALA A 30 14.60 0.98 -5.47
N LYS A 31 14.60 -0.14 -4.73
CA LYS A 31 14.08 -0.33 -3.35
C LYS A 31 12.59 -0.04 -3.17
N ARG A 32 12.02 0.88 -3.94
CA ARG A 32 10.63 1.32 -3.89
C ARG A 32 10.13 1.59 -5.30
N SER A 33 8.91 1.17 -5.60
CA SER A 33 8.31 1.36 -6.91
C SER A 33 6.80 1.54 -6.80
N PHE A 34 6.27 2.53 -7.51
CA PHE A 34 4.84 2.81 -7.60
C PHE A 34 4.22 2.16 -8.84
N ARG A 35 3.01 1.60 -8.71
CA ARG A 35 2.21 1.05 -9.83
C ARG A 35 0.74 1.33 -9.61
N THR A 36 0.02 1.67 -10.68
CA THR A 36 -1.44 1.64 -10.70
C THR A 36 -1.90 0.32 -11.31
N LEU A 37 -2.60 -0.50 -10.52
CA LEU A 37 -3.07 -1.84 -10.89
C LEU A 37 -4.61 -1.84 -10.76
N ASP A 38 -5.33 -2.08 -11.85
CA ASP A 38 -6.80 -2.05 -11.90
C ASP A 38 -7.42 -0.82 -11.21
N GLY A 39 -6.81 0.35 -11.44
CA GLY A 39 -7.24 1.63 -10.87
C GLY A 39 -6.86 1.85 -9.40
N ARG A 40 -6.12 0.93 -8.79
CA ARG A 40 -5.60 1.03 -7.42
C ARG A 40 -4.11 1.34 -7.42
N ASP A 41 -3.72 2.35 -6.65
CA ASP A 41 -2.33 2.81 -6.57
C ASP A 41 -1.58 2.06 -5.47
N VAL A 42 -0.56 1.29 -5.86
CA VAL A 42 0.20 0.37 -5.01
C VAL A 42 1.65 0.79 -4.92
N LEU A 43 2.18 0.82 -3.70
CA LEU A 43 3.60 0.95 -3.41
C LEU A 43 4.20 -0.42 -3.15
N ILE A 44 5.20 -0.76 -3.96
CA ILE A 44 6.04 -1.96 -3.80
C ILE A 44 7.32 -1.53 -3.11
N ILE A 45 7.73 -2.26 -2.08
CA ILE A 45 8.89 -1.97 -1.25
C ILE A 45 9.74 -3.23 -1.16
N TYR A 46 11.03 -3.11 -1.46
CA TYR A 46 12.02 -4.11 -1.13
C TYR A 46 12.80 -3.66 0.11
N HIS A 47 12.72 -4.44 1.18
CA HIS A 47 13.40 -4.15 2.44
C HIS A 47 13.87 -5.45 3.07
N GLU A 48 15.14 -5.49 3.51
CA GLU A 48 15.75 -6.64 4.20
C GLU A 48 15.51 -8.00 3.53
N GLY A 49 15.62 -8.05 2.19
CA GLY A 49 15.46 -9.29 1.46
C GLY A 49 14.02 -9.64 1.08
N VAL A 50 13.03 -8.86 1.51
CA VAL A 50 11.61 -9.16 1.37
C VAL A 50 10.90 -8.08 0.56
N PHE A 51 10.03 -8.50 -0.36
CA PHE A 51 9.10 -7.60 -1.02
C PHE A 51 7.79 -7.46 -0.23
N HIS A 52 7.32 -6.22 -0.16
CA HIS A 52 6.03 -5.84 0.38
C HIS A 52 5.26 -5.05 -0.67
N ALA A 53 3.94 -5.19 -0.70
CA ALA A 53 3.07 -4.36 -1.51
C ALA A 53 1.91 -3.84 -0.66
N MET A 54 1.64 -2.55 -0.71
CA MET A 54 0.56 -1.92 0.05
C MET A 54 -0.05 -0.77 -0.74
N ASP A 55 -1.21 -0.29 -0.33
CA ASP A 55 -1.74 0.98 -0.81
C ASP A 55 -0.69 2.09 -0.69
N SER A 56 -0.50 2.88 -1.74
CA SER A 56 0.58 3.89 -1.80
C SER A 56 0.32 5.13 -0.94
N TYR A 57 -0.93 5.39 -0.58
CA TYR A 57 -1.33 6.57 0.19
C TYR A 57 -1.70 6.20 1.62
N CYS A 58 -1.14 6.94 2.58
CA CYS A 58 -1.36 6.73 4.00
C CYS A 58 -2.85 6.84 4.36
N TYR A 59 -3.38 5.82 5.04
CA TYR A 59 -4.76 5.77 5.50
C TYR A 59 -5.22 6.96 6.35
N HIS A 60 -4.30 7.73 6.95
CA HIS A 60 -4.64 8.84 7.84
C HIS A 60 -5.11 10.09 7.09
N ALA A 61 -4.40 10.46 6.01
CA ALA A 61 -4.56 11.75 5.34
C ALA A 61 -4.01 11.74 3.90
N GLY A 62 -3.95 10.58 3.25
CA GLY A 62 -3.56 10.45 1.84
C GLY A 62 -2.09 10.77 1.53
N GLY A 63 -1.21 10.84 2.53
CA GLY A 63 0.21 11.13 2.32
C GLY A 63 0.93 10.03 1.54
N MET A 64 1.79 10.41 0.57
CA MET A 64 2.56 9.45 -0.22
C MET A 64 3.52 8.67 0.66
N LEU A 65 3.24 7.38 0.88
CA LEU A 65 4.09 6.53 1.71
C LEU A 65 5.45 6.27 1.07
N GLN A 66 5.58 6.42 -0.26
CA GLN A 66 6.85 6.22 -0.97
C GLN A 66 7.98 7.11 -0.43
N ASN A 67 7.65 8.25 0.18
CA ASN A 67 8.58 9.22 0.75
C ASN A 67 8.82 9.01 2.26
N GLY A 68 8.25 7.98 2.87
CA GLY A 68 8.38 7.70 4.30
C GLY A 68 9.64 6.91 4.65
N ASP A 69 10.18 7.08 5.85
CA ASP A 69 11.28 6.24 6.33
C ASP A 69 10.78 4.85 6.73
N ILE A 70 11.66 3.85 6.73
CA ILE A 70 11.35 2.51 7.27
C ILE A 70 12.14 2.34 8.56
N GLU A 71 11.43 2.04 9.65
CA GLU A 71 11.97 1.90 11.00
C GLU A 71 11.52 0.58 11.63
N GLU A 72 12.36 -0.02 12.46
CA GLU A 72 11.97 -1.14 13.32
C GLU A 72 11.23 -0.64 14.55
N ILE A 73 9.98 -1.09 14.72
CA ILE A 73 9.10 -0.66 15.79
C ILE A 73 8.41 -1.88 16.38
N ASP A 74 8.71 -2.17 17.65
CA ASP A 74 8.14 -3.33 18.36
C ASP A 74 8.42 -4.66 17.63
N GLY A 75 9.64 -4.81 17.10
CA GLY A 75 10.06 -5.97 16.30
C GLY A 75 9.38 -6.07 14.92
N LYS A 76 8.74 -5.00 14.44
CA LYS A 76 8.08 -4.93 13.13
C LYS A 76 8.70 -3.83 12.29
N MET A 77 9.04 -4.15 11.04
CA MET A 77 9.42 -3.12 10.07
C MET A 77 8.18 -2.31 9.69
N CYS A 78 8.27 -1.00 9.90
CA CYS A 78 7.17 -0.05 9.71
C CYS A 78 7.60 1.07 8.78
N ILE A 79 6.76 1.37 7.78
CA ILE A 79 6.88 2.63 7.07
C ILE A 79 6.28 3.77 7.90
N VAL A 80 7.04 4.84 8.07
CA VAL A 80 6.65 6.02 8.82
C VAL A 80 6.16 7.07 7.82
N CYS A 81 4.86 7.34 7.85
CA CYS A 81 4.24 8.32 6.97
C CYS A 81 4.97 9.68 7.09
N PRO A 82 5.45 10.26 5.98
CA PRO A 82 6.29 11.46 6.03
C PRO A 82 5.52 12.67 6.56
N ARG A 83 4.20 12.74 6.33
CA ARG A 83 3.33 13.85 6.76
C ARG A 83 3.09 13.86 8.27
N HIS A 84 2.48 12.79 8.80
CA HIS A 84 1.97 12.76 10.18
C HIS A 84 2.64 11.72 11.09
N LYS A 85 3.70 11.06 10.61
CA LYS A 85 4.54 10.11 11.37
C LYS A 85 3.80 8.87 11.90
N TYR A 86 2.67 8.52 11.29
CA TYR A 86 1.96 7.27 11.52
C TYR A 86 2.84 6.10 11.07
N LYS A 87 2.89 5.05 11.90
CA LYS A 87 3.79 3.90 11.73
C LYS A 87 2.98 2.72 11.26
N ILE A 88 3.23 2.26 10.05
CA ILE A 88 2.42 1.23 9.39
C ILE A 88 3.30 0.02 9.11
N SER A 89 2.97 -1.13 9.70
CA SER A 89 3.71 -2.37 9.48
C SER A 89 3.73 -2.76 8.00
N LEU A 90 4.92 -3.04 7.46
CA LEU A 90 5.08 -3.49 6.06
C LEU A 90 4.40 -4.84 5.80
N ALA A 91 4.46 -5.74 6.78
CA ALA A 91 3.96 -7.10 6.63
C ALA A 91 2.44 -7.20 6.72
N LYS A 92 1.80 -6.38 7.55
CA LYS A 92 0.37 -6.53 7.90
C LYS A 92 -0.47 -5.27 7.76
N GLY A 93 0.14 -4.12 7.49
CA GLY A 93 -0.58 -2.85 7.37
C GLY A 93 -1.18 -2.35 8.70
N GLU A 94 -0.71 -2.89 9.82
CA GLU A 94 -1.14 -2.47 11.15
C GLU A 94 -0.58 -1.09 11.49
N CYS A 95 -1.42 -0.19 12.02
CA CYS A 95 -0.90 1.06 12.57
C CYS A 95 -0.45 0.87 14.02
N LEU A 96 0.83 1.14 14.29
CA LEU A 96 1.39 1.10 15.63
C LEU A 96 1.41 2.49 16.28
N TYR A 97 1.20 2.54 17.59
CA TYR A 97 1.32 3.75 18.39
C TYR A 97 1.90 3.45 19.76
N LYS A 98 2.58 4.43 20.35
CA LYS A 98 3.09 4.34 21.71
C LYS A 98 2.03 4.92 22.66
N GLY A 99 1.63 4.16 23.66
CA GLY A 99 0.61 4.55 24.63
C GLY A 99 1.00 4.14 26.05
N THR A 100 0.19 4.55 27.02
CA THR A 100 0.29 4.09 28.42
C THR A 100 -1.09 3.59 28.85
N ASP A 101 -1.14 2.54 29.67
CA ASP A 101 -2.39 2.11 30.29
C ASP A 101 -2.71 3.06 31.47
N PRO A 102 -3.84 3.81 31.44
CA PRO A 102 -4.20 4.71 32.52
C PRO A 102 -4.44 4.02 33.88
N ARG A 103 -4.63 2.69 33.88
CA ARG A 103 -4.87 1.89 35.09
C ARG A 103 -3.57 1.47 35.78
N GLU A 104 -2.44 1.52 35.09
CA GLU A 104 -1.14 1.09 35.62
C GLU A 104 -0.41 2.25 36.32
N LYS A 105 0.13 1.97 37.51
CA LYS A 105 0.92 2.93 38.31
C LYS A 105 2.23 2.27 38.76
N PRO A 106 3.40 2.75 38.30
CA PRO A 106 3.63 3.92 37.43
C PRO A 106 3.21 3.67 35.96
N PRO A 107 2.93 4.72 35.17
CA PRO A 107 2.66 4.57 33.75
C PRO A 107 3.86 3.97 33.00
N VAL A 108 3.65 2.87 32.29
CA VAL A 108 4.68 2.22 31.46
C VAL A 108 4.33 2.39 29.99
N PRO A 109 5.12 3.15 29.21
CA PRO A 109 4.91 3.28 27.78
C PRO A 109 5.11 1.94 27.06
N ARG A 110 4.12 1.51 26.29
CA ARG A 110 4.17 0.30 25.45
C ARG A 110 3.72 0.60 24.03
N TRP A 111 4.10 -0.29 23.11
CA TRP A 111 3.57 -0.27 21.75
C TRP A 111 2.22 -0.99 21.70
N TYR A 112 1.31 -0.41 20.95
CA TYR A 112 -0.04 -0.92 20.74
C TYR A 112 -0.38 -0.86 19.25
N SER A 113 -1.29 -1.72 18.81
CA SER A 113 -1.82 -1.72 17.45
C SER A 113 -3.22 -1.11 17.42
N LYS A 114 -3.50 -0.26 16.42
CA LYS A 114 -4.88 0.18 16.08
C LYS A 114 -5.58 -0.81 15.15
N GLY A 115 -5.00 -1.99 14.92
CA GLY A 115 -5.42 -2.95 13.91
C GLY A 115 -4.88 -2.61 12.51
N VAL A 116 -5.30 -3.40 11.53
CA VAL A 116 -4.99 -3.17 10.11
C VAL A 116 -5.68 -1.89 9.65
N LYS A 117 -4.88 -0.95 9.14
CA LYS A 117 -5.33 0.36 8.63
C LYS A 117 -4.89 0.61 7.19
N GLN A 118 -3.85 -0.09 6.75
CA GLN A 118 -3.31 -0.01 5.40
C GLN A 118 -3.50 -1.36 4.71
N ARG A 119 -4.13 -1.40 3.53
CA ARG A 119 -4.29 -2.64 2.80
C ARG A 119 -2.95 -3.14 2.26
N ILE A 120 -2.68 -4.43 2.48
CA ILE A 120 -1.52 -5.15 1.95
C ILE A 120 -1.95 -5.99 0.75
N HIS A 121 -1.06 -6.14 -0.21
CA HIS A 121 -1.23 -6.96 -1.40
C HIS A 121 -0.18 -8.07 -1.42
N ALA A 122 -0.50 -9.18 -2.08
CA ALA A 122 0.42 -10.31 -2.15
C ALA A 122 1.47 -10.04 -3.24
N VAL A 123 2.74 -10.25 -2.91
CA VAL A 123 3.84 -10.24 -3.88
C VAL A 123 4.20 -11.67 -4.24
N ILE A 124 4.41 -11.93 -5.53
CA ILE A 124 4.78 -13.23 -6.08
C ILE A 124 6.07 -13.04 -6.86
N GLU A 125 7.11 -13.77 -6.49
CA GLU A 125 8.40 -13.79 -7.18
C GLU A 125 8.52 -15.09 -7.98
N THR A 126 8.76 -15.01 -9.29
CA THR A 126 8.94 -16.20 -10.13
C THR A 126 9.86 -15.90 -11.31
N ASN A 127 10.84 -16.76 -11.59
CA ASN A 127 11.74 -16.65 -12.75
C ASN A 127 12.41 -15.27 -12.94
N GLY A 128 12.74 -14.57 -11.86
CA GLY A 128 13.35 -13.23 -11.91
C GLY A 128 12.35 -12.09 -12.17
N ASP A 129 11.05 -12.39 -12.20
CA ASP A 129 9.95 -11.46 -12.34
C ASP A 129 9.20 -11.31 -11.01
N VAL A 130 8.69 -10.11 -10.76
CA VAL A 130 7.85 -9.80 -9.60
C VAL A 130 6.46 -9.44 -10.07
N TYR A 131 5.48 -10.02 -9.39
CA TYR A 131 4.06 -9.76 -9.62
C TYR A 131 3.38 -9.33 -8.33
N VAL A 132 2.33 -8.54 -8.45
CA VAL A 132 1.45 -8.17 -7.34
C VAL A 132 0.05 -8.71 -7.63
N ARG A 133 -0.51 -9.47 -6.68
CA ARG A 133 -1.93 -9.80 -6.67
C ARG A 133 -2.64 -8.87 -5.69
N LEU A 134 -3.60 -8.09 -6.19
CA LEU A 134 -4.42 -7.22 -5.37
C LEU A 134 -5.18 -8.04 -4.31
N SER A 135 -5.43 -7.43 -3.15
CA SER A 135 -6.04 -8.14 -2.02
C SER A 135 -7.52 -8.37 -2.32
N GLU A 136 -7.97 -9.61 -2.20
CA GLU A 136 -9.37 -10.00 -2.33
C GLU A 136 -10.19 -9.78 -1.04
N GLU A 137 -9.58 -9.27 0.03
CA GLU A 137 -10.29 -9.02 1.30
C GLU A 137 -11.41 -7.97 1.09
N THR A 138 -12.64 -8.42 1.29
CA THR A 138 -13.86 -7.62 1.09
C THR A 138 -14.14 -6.65 2.22
N LYS A 139 -13.49 -6.84 3.38
CA LYS A 139 -13.61 -5.92 4.51
C LYS A 139 -13.01 -4.57 4.12
N TRP A 140 -13.78 -3.51 4.37
CA TRP A 140 -13.31 -2.15 4.20
C TRP A 140 -12.19 -1.82 5.19
N ILE A 141 -11.10 -1.24 4.67
CA ILE A 141 -9.93 -0.77 5.40
C ILE A 141 -9.79 0.72 5.13
N GLU A 142 -9.34 1.51 6.11
CA GLU A 142 -9.29 2.97 6.00
C GLU A 142 -8.51 3.49 4.79
N SER A 143 -7.44 2.80 4.36
CA SER A 143 -6.69 3.18 3.15
C SER A 143 -7.50 3.07 1.85
N ASP A 144 -8.59 2.29 1.82
CA ASP A 144 -9.49 2.20 0.66
C ASP A 144 -10.11 3.55 0.30
N TYR A 145 -10.31 4.42 1.29
CA TYR A 145 -10.83 5.77 1.08
C TYR A 145 -9.98 6.52 0.04
N TYR A 146 -8.66 6.46 0.16
CA TYR A 146 -7.71 7.17 -0.71
C TYR A 146 -7.52 6.54 -2.09
N GLN A 147 -8.08 5.36 -2.32
CA GLN A 147 -8.12 4.72 -3.63
C GLN A 147 -9.38 5.12 -4.43
N GLY A 148 -10.46 5.50 -3.74
CA GLY A 148 -11.71 5.93 -4.37
C GLY A 148 -11.70 7.39 -4.86
N GLU A 149 -12.73 7.76 -5.63
CA GLU A 149 -12.86 9.08 -6.26
C GLU A 149 -12.75 10.26 -5.27
N LYS A 150 -13.46 10.18 -4.14
CA LYS A 150 -13.37 11.22 -3.09
C LYS A 150 -11.97 11.33 -2.51
N GLY A 151 -11.31 10.18 -2.30
CA GLY A 151 -9.94 10.15 -1.84
C GLY A 151 -8.97 10.77 -2.83
N LYS A 152 -9.15 10.53 -4.13
CA LYS A 152 -8.35 11.16 -5.19
C LYS A 152 -8.48 12.69 -5.17
N GLU A 153 -9.69 13.22 -5.00
CA GLU A 153 -9.89 14.67 -4.84
C GLU A 153 -9.18 15.22 -3.60
N GLU A 154 -9.25 14.53 -2.46
CA GLU A 154 -8.55 14.96 -1.25
C GLU A 154 -7.03 14.91 -1.39
N ARG A 155 -6.51 13.87 -2.06
CA ARG A 155 -5.07 13.76 -2.36
C ARG A 155 -4.59 14.93 -3.20
N ALA A 156 -5.32 15.26 -4.27
CA ALA A 156 -5.00 16.38 -5.15
C ALA A 156 -5.00 17.72 -4.40
N LYS A 157 -5.99 17.95 -3.53
CA LYS A 157 -6.04 19.16 -2.69
C LYS A 157 -4.86 19.23 -1.72
N ALA A 158 -4.50 18.10 -1.09
CA ALA A 158 -3.41 18.04 -0.14
C ALA A 158 -2.03 18.24 -0.81
N GLU A 159 -1.84 17.72 -2.01
CA GLU A 159 -0.62 17.90 -2.81
C GLU A 159 -0.45 19.36 -3.24
N ALA A 160 -1.48 19.99 -3.80
CA ALA A 160 -1.44 21.41 -4.17
C ALA A 160 -1.10 22.32 -2.97
N ALA A 161 -1.66 22.04 -1.79
CA ALA A 161 -1.39 22.81 -0.58
C ALA A 161 0.02 22.61 0.01
N GLU A 162 0.72 21.53 -0.37
CA GLU A 162 2.12 21.30 -0.01
C GLU A 162 3.07 22.05 -0.96
N GLU A 163 2.77 22.09 -2.26
CA GLU A 163 3.53 22.87 -3.26
C GLU A 163 3.50 24.38 -3.00
N GLU A 164 2.38 24.92 -2.52
CA GLU A 164 2.28 26.34 -2.13
C GLU A 164 3.16 26.72 -0.92
N LYS A 165 3.67 25.73 -0.18
CA LYS A 165 4.47 25.94 1.05
C LYS A 165 5.95 25.63 0.87
N SER A 166 6.36 25.10 -0.27
CA SER A 166 7.75 24.79 -0.63
C SER A 166 8.38 25.91 -1.44
#